data_AF-A0A838FZT6-F1
#
_entry.id   AF-A0A838FZT6-F1
#
_cell.length_a   1.000
_cell.length_b   1.000
_cell.length_c   1.000
_cell.angle_alpha   90.00
_cell.angle_beta   90.00
_cell.angle_gamma   90.00
#
_symmetry.space_group_name_H-M   'P 1'
#
loop_
_entity.id
_entity.type
_entity.pdbx_description
1 polymer ?
#
loop_
_entity_poly.entity_id
_entity_poly.type
_entity_poly.pdbx_seq_one_letter_code
_entity_poly.pdbx_strand_id
1 'polypeptide(L)'
;MARWGALVVAAAAGLAIERGSDSWSEPVLWVPDLVVGLVLVGACLVVWTRQPATSALLGLAAGAWFLGTLWPAALFLHVGVIVHLLVTPPAWRPRSPLETCAVLAGYGAA
;
A
#
# COMPACT_ATOMS: atom_id res chain seq x y z
N MET A 1 20.21 -4.27 9.49
CA MET A 1 19.58 -5.57 9.87
C MET A 1 18.06 -5.44 10.08
N ALA A 2 17.56 -4.49 10.87
CA ALA A 2 16.12 -4.34 11.14
C ALA A 2 15.21 -4.20 9.89
N ARG A 3 15.65 -3.48 8.86
CA ARG A 3 14.87 -3.27 7.61
C ARG A 3 14.66 -4.57 6.81
N TRP A 4 15.66 -5.43 6.75
CA TRP A 4 15.55 -6.74 6.10
C TRP A 4 14.62 -7.66 6.88
N GLY A 5 14.69 -7.63 8.22
CA GLY A 5 13.74 -8.34 9.07
C GLY A 5 12.30 -7.91 8.80
N ALA A 6 12.04 -6.60 8.70
CA ALA A 6 10.71 -6.08 8.37
C ALA A 6 10.22 -6.51 6.98
N LEU A 7 11.09 -6.52 5.96
CA LEU A 7 10.74 -7.03 4.63
C LEU A 7 10.42 -8.53 4.63
N VAL A 8 11.19 -9.33 5.36
CA VAL A 8 10.92 -10.77 5.50
C VAL A 8 9.59 -11.02 6.20
N VAL A 9 9.30 -10.27 7.26
CA VAL A 9 8.00 -10.34 7.95
C VAL A 9 6.86 -9.94 7.01
N ALA A 10 7.03 -8.87 6.23
CA ALA A 10 6.03 -8.45 5.24
C ALA A 10 5.83 -9.51 4.15
N ALA A 11 6.89 -10.14 3.66
CA ALA A 11 6.81 -11.22 2.68
C ALA A 11 6.09 -12.45 3.24
N ALA A 12 6.40 -12.85 4.47
CA ALA A 12 5.72 -13.94 5.14
C ALA A 12 4.23 -13.63 5.38
N ALA A 13 3.91 -12.41 5.79
CA ALA A 13 2.53 -11.96 6.00
C ALA A 13 1.75 -11.91 4.68
N GLY A 14 2.30 -11.30 3.62
CA GLY A 14 1.68 -11.25 2.30
C GLY A 14 1.45 -12.65 1.74
N LEU A 15 2.43 -13.56 1.88
CA LEU A 15 2.27 -14.96 1.46
C LEU A 15 1.16 -15.68 2.26
N ALA A 16 1.05 -15.42 3.56
CA ALA A 16 -0.02 -15.99 4.39
C ALA A 16 -1.41 -15.47 3.98
N ILE A 17 -1.49 -14.20 3.57
CA ILE A 17 -2.71 -13.57 3.06
C ILE A 17 -3.11 -14.21 1.73
N GLU A 18 -2.19 -14.33 0.77
CA GLU A 18 -2.45 -14.95 -0.53
C GLU A 18 -2.81 -16.44 -0.42
N ARG A 19 -2.28 -17.13 0.59
CA ARG A 19 -2.67 -18.52 0.86
C ARG A 19 -4.14 -18.64 1.28
N GLY A 20 -4.72 -17.58 1.85
CA GLY A 20 -6.12 -17.53 2.25
C GLY A 20 -7.07 -17.05 1.16
N SER A 21 -6.56 -16.62 0.00
CA SER A 21 -7.37 -16.16 -1.13
C SER A 21 -7.70 -17.33 -2.08
N ASP A 22 -8.79 -17.17 -2.85
CA ASP A 22 -9.25 -18.19 -3.81
C ASP A 22 -8.27 -18.39 -4.99
N SER A 23 -7.28 -17.50 -5.15
CA SER A 23 -6.36 -17.49 -6.30
C SER A 23 -5.05 -18.26 -6.06
N TRP A 24 -4.85 -18.89 -4.90
CA TRP A 24 -3.59 -19.56 -4.55
C TRP A 24 -3.06 -20.57 -5.59
N SER A 25 -3.97 -21.29 -6.27
CA SER A 25 -3.62 -22.25 -7.32
C SER A 25 -3.15 -21.61 -8.64
N GLU A 26 -3.27 -20.30 -8.77
CA GLU A 26 -2.95 -19.54 -9.97
C GLU A 26 -1.87 -18.49 -9.67
N PRO A 27 -0.57 -18.86 -9.68
CA PRO A 27 0.54 -17.95 -9.38
C PRO A 27 0.55 -16.66 -10.18
N VAL A 28 0.01 -16.69 -11.39
CA VAL A 28 -0.10 -15.52 -12.26
C VAL A 28 -0.96 -14.41 -11.65
N LEU A 29 -1.89 -14.76 -10.76
CA LEU A 29 -2.80 -13.81 -10.10
C LEU A 29 -2.20 -13.24 -8.81
N TRP A 30 -1.61 -14.09 -7.95
CA TRP A 30 -1.16 -13.65 -6.62
C TRP A 30 0.30 -13.18 -6.56
N VAL A 31 1.20 -13.67 -7.44
CA VAL A 31 2.61 -13.26 -7.42
C VAL A 31 2.77 -11.76 -7.71
N PRO A 32 2.13 -11.18 -8.74
CA PRO A 32 2.20 -9.75 -8.98
C PRO A 32 1.66 -8.93 -7.79
N ASP A 33 0.57 -9.39 -7.18
CA ASP A 33 -0.05 -8.73 -6.03
C ASP A 33 0.92 -8.66 -4.84
N LEU A 34 1.52 -9.80 -4.48
CA LEU A 34 2.54 -9.88 -3.44
C LEU A 34 3.74 -8.96 -3.73
N VAL A 35 4.22 -8.93 -4.98
CA VAL A 35 5.37 -8.08 -5.36
C VAL A 35 5.03 -6.61 -5.18
N VAL A 36 3.85 -6.15 -5.58
CA VAL A 36 3.44 -4.74 -5.43
C VAL A 36 3.39 -4.36 -3.94
N GLY A 37 2.76 -5.19 -3.10
CA GLY A 37 2.74 -4.98 -1.65
C GLY A 37 4.15 -4.88 -1.06
N LEU A 38 5.07 -5.74 -1.48
CA LEU A 38 6.46 -5.72 -1.02
C LEU A 38 7.25 -4.50 -1.50
N VAL A 39 7.00 -4.03 -2.72
CA VAL A 39 7.61 -2.79 -3.24
C VAL A 39 7.18 -1.59 -2.40
N LEU A 40 5.89 -1.50 -2.03
CA LEU A 40 5.38 -0.43 -1.17
C LEU A 40 6.01 -0.47 0.24
N VAL A 41 6.13 -1.65 0.85
CA VAL A 41 6.83 -1.83 2.13
C VAL A 41 8.32 -1.45 2.02
N GLY A 42 8.99 -1.89 0.96
CA GLY A 42 10.40 -1.55 0.70
C GLY A 42 10.60 -0.05 0.58
N ALA A 43 9.76 0.62 -0.21
CA ALA A 43 9.79 2.07 -0.37
C ALA A 43 9.53 2.79 0.98
N CYS A 44 8.56 2.33 1.77
CA CYS A 44 8.29 2.83 3.13
C CYS A 44 9.57 2.79 3.97
N LEU A 45 10.24 1.62 4.03
CA LEU A 45 11.46 1.44 4.82
C LEU A 45 12.65 2.28 4.33
N VAL A 46 12.73 2.55 3.03
CA VAL A 46 13.78 3.39 2.44
C VAL A 46 13.64 4.84 2.88
N VAL A 47 12.42 5.39 2.86
CA VAL A 47 12.18 6.81 3.16
C VAL A 47 11.86 7.08 4.64
N TRP A 48 11.64 6.03 5.45
CA TRP A 48 11.22 6.09 6.87
C TRP A 48 11.89 7.18 7.71
N THR A 49 13.23 7.29 7.61
CA THR A 49 14.00 8.23 8.44
C THR A 49 14.08 9.65 7.86
N ARG A 50 13.81 9.81 6.57
CA ARG A 50 13.97 11.10 5.86
C ARG A 50 12.64 11.80 5.59
N GLN A 51 11.57 11.03 5.41
CA GLN A 51 10.24 11.52 5.05
C GLN A 51 9.18 10.69 5.79
N PRO A 52 9.00 10.88 7.11
CA PRO A 52 8.11 10.05 7.92
C PRO A 52 6.64 10.12 7.47
N ALA A 53 6.20 11.27 6.95
CA ALA A 53 4.88 11.44 6.36
C ALA A 53 4.67 10.57 5.12
N THR A 54 5.56 10.65 4.13
CA THR A 54 5.53 9.81 2.92
C THR A 54 5.69 8.33 3.26
N SER A 55 6.54 8.02 4.25
CA SER A 55 6.70 6.67 4.76
C SER A 55 5.40 6.10 5.34
N ALA A 56 4.66 6.90 6.12
CA ALA A 56 3.37 6.48 6.67
C ALA A 56 2.36 6.21 5.55
N LEU A 57 2.30 7.07 4.53
CA LEU A 57 1.42 6.87 3.37
C LEU A 57 1.80 5.62 2.56
N LEU A 58 3.09 5.32 2.36
CA LEU A 58 3.55 4.09 1.73
C LEU A 58 3.18 2.84 2.54
N GLY A 59 3.30 2.91 3.87
CA GLY A 59 2.88 1.83 4.76
C GLY A 59 1.37 1.60 4.74
N LEU A 60 0.58 2.68 4.72
CA LEU A 60 -0.88 2.61 4.56
C LEU A 60 -1.26 2.06 3.19
N ALA A 61 -0.56 2.44 2.12
CA ALA A 61 -0.79 1.91 0.78
C ALA A 61 -0.54 0.41 0.74
N ALA A 62 0.56 -0.07 1.33
CA ALA A 62 0.87 -1.48 1.43
C ALA A 62 -0.20 -2.24 2.25
N GLY A 63 -0.63 -1.69 3.38
CA GLY A 63 -1.68 -2.29 4.21
C GLY A 63 -3.03 -2.37 3.48
N ALA A 64 -3.43 -1.29 2.81
CA ALA A 64 -4.65 -1.26 2.01
C ALA A 64 -4.59 -2.21 0.81
N TRP A 65 -3.41 -2.37 0.20
CA TRP A 65 -3.18 -3.32 -0.89
C TRP A 65 -3.48 -4.76 -0.44
N PHE A 66 -2.82 -5.24 0.61
CA PHE A 66 -3.05 -6.58 1.15
C PHE A 66 -4.46 -6.77 1.74
N LEU A 67 -5.06 -5.72 2.28
CA LEU A 67 -6.44 -5.77 2.76
C LEU A 67 -7.43 -5.99 1.61
N GLY A 68 -7.13 -5.44 0.42
CA GLY A 68 -7.91 -5.64 -0.78
C GLY A 68 -7.95 -7.09 -1.26
N THR A 69 -6.87 -7.86 -1.07
CA THR A 69 -6.85 -9.29 -1.40
C THR A 69 -7.67 -10.14 -0.41
N LEU A 70 -7.84 -9.70 0.85
CA LEU A 70 -8.70 -10.36 1.83
C LEU A 70 -10.18 -9.98 1.71
N TRP A 71 -10.47 -8.71 1.42
CA TRP A 71 -11.82 -8.18 1.44
C TRP A 71 -12.08 -7.37 0.16
N PRO A 72 -12.91 -7.88 -0.77
CA PRO A 72 -13.22 -7.17 -2.01
C PRO A 72 -13.81 -5.77 -1.80
N ALA A 73 -14.50 -5.53 -0.68
CA ALA A 73 -15.01 -4.20 -0.33
C ALA A 73 -13.90 -3.18 0.01
N ALA A 74 -12.70 -3.66 0.35
CA ALA A 74 -11.51 -2.85 0.57
C ALA A 74 -10.66 -2.68 -0.71
N LEU A 75 -11.06 -3.30 -1.82
CA LEU A 75 -10.30 -3.30 -3.06
C LEU A 75 -10.02 -1.88 -3.57
N PHE A 76 -10.82 -0.90 -3.22
CA PHE A 76 -10.54 0.44 -3.71
C PHE A 76 -9.89 1.38 -2.68
N LEU A 77 -9.77 0.94 -1.42
CA LEU A 77 -9.07 1.72 -0.39
C LEU A 77 -7.61 1.98 -0.78
N HIS A 78 -6.97 1.03 -1.48
CA HIS A 78 -5.60 1.24 -1.95
C HIS A 78 -5.51 2.33 -3.03
N VAL A 79 -6.54 2.49 -3.87
CA VAL A 79 -6.58 3.55 -4.89
C VAL A 79 -6.59 4.92 -4.22
N GLY A 80 -7.46 5.12 -3.23
CA GLY A 80 -7.52 6.37 -2.47
C GLY A 80 -6.19 6.69 -1.77
N VAL A 81 -5.57 5.68 -1.14
CA VAL A 81 -4.28 5.87 -0.46
C VAL A 81 -3.13 6.13 -1.45
N ILE A 82 -3.11 5.49 -2.63
CA ILE A 82 -2.10 5.74 -3.66
C ILE A 82 -2.25 7.15 -4.23
N VAL A 83 -3.47 7.61 -4.53
CA VAL A 83 -3.71 8.99 -4.97
C VAL A 83 -3.27 9.97 -3.89
N HIS A 84 -3.58 9.69 -2.63
CA HIS A 84 -3.12 10.49 -1.49
C HIS A 84 -1.58 10.55 -1.43
N LEU A 85 -0.92 9.41 -1.62
CA LEU A 85 0.53 9.30 -1.67
C LEU A 85 1.15 10.06 -2.84
N LEU A 86 0.50 10.13 -4.00
CA LEU A 86 1.04 10.82 -5.18
C LEU A 86 0.88 12.35 -5.11
N VAL A 87 -0.18 12.80 -4.45
CA VAL A 87 -0.59 14.21 -4.45
C VAL A 87 0.01 15.01 -3.30
N THR A 88 0.28 14.36 -2.16
CA THR A 88 0.76 15.03 -0.95
C THR A 88 2.27 14.99 -0.64
N PRO A 89 3.20 14.35 -1.39
CA PRO A 89 4.61 14.37 -1.03
C PRO A 89 5.19 15.79 -0.93
N PRO A 90 6.09 16.06 0.04
CA PRO A 90 6.58 15.18 1.11
C PRO A 90 5.72 15.25 2.40
N ALA A 91 4.52 15.82 2.34
CA ALA A 91 3.59 15.98 3.46
C ALA A 91 2.64 14.77 3.57
N TRP A 92 1.79 14.80 4.61
CA TRP A 92 0.77 13.78 4.88
C TRP A 92 -0.65 14.28 4.63
N ARG A 93 -0.81 15.57 4.31
CA ARG A 93 -2.10 16.21 4.05
C ARG A 93 -2.01 17.05 2.79
N PRO A 94 -3.13 17.17 2.05
CA PRO A 94 -3.31 18.19 1.03
C PRO A 94 -3.03 19.60 1.58
N ARG A 95 -2.39 20.43 0.76
CA ARG A 95 -2.08 21.85 1.03
C ARG A 95 -2.87 22.80 0.15
N SER A 96 -3.52 22.29 -0.89
CA SER A 96 -4.35 23.07 -1.81
C SER A 96 -5.75 22.44 -1.99
N PRO A 97 -6.76 23.23 -2.39
CA PRO A 97 -8.08 22.69 -2.72
C PRO A 97 -8.02 21.65 -3.85
N LEU A 98 -7.13 21.84 -4.83
CA LEU A 98 -6.92 20.89 -5.91
C LEU A 98 -6.41 19.54 -5.38
N GLU A 99 -5.42 19.57 -4.49
CA GLU A 99 -4.91 18.35 -3.83
C GLU A 99 -6.02 17.67 -3.01
N THR A 100 -6.82 18.44 -2.27
CA THR A 100 -7.95 17.90 -1.50
C THR A 100 -8.97 17.24 -2.41
N CYS A 101 -9.35 17.88 -3.52
CA CYS A 101 -10.26 17.31 -4.51
C CYS A 101 -9.70 16.03 -5.12
N ALA A 102 -8.40 15.98 -5.44
CA ALA A 102 -7.77 14.79 -5.98
C ALA A 102 -7.79 13.63 -4.96
N VAL A 103 -7.47 13.90 -3.69
CA VAL A 103 -7.54 12.88 -2.62
C VAL A 103 -8.97 12.39 -2.42
N LEU A 104 -9.94 13.29 -2.32
CA LEU A 104 -11.35 12.93 -2.15
C LEU A 104 -11.88 12.14 -3.37
N ALA A 105 -11.50 12.52 -4.58
CA ALA A 105 -11.85 11.78 -5.79
C ALA A 105 -11.24 10.37 -5.78
N GLY A 106 -9.99 10.22 -5.33
CA GLY A 106 -9.34 8.93 -5.17
C GLY A 106 -10.07 8.00 -4.19
N TYR A 107 -10.55 8.54 -3.07
CA TYR A 107 -11.35 7.78 -2.09
C TYR A 107 -12.84 7.63 -2.46
N GLY A 108 -13.38 8.47 -3.35
CA GLY A 108 -14.79 8.43 -3.78
C GLY A 108 -15.01 7.62 -5.06
N ALA A 109 -13.96 7.43 -5.86
CA ALA A 109 -13.92 6.45 -6.95
C ALA A 109 -13.68 5.02 -6.44
N ALA A 110 -13.62 4.87 -5.11
CA ALA A 110 -13.35 3.67 -4.38
C ALA A 110 -14.60 3.11 -3.69
#